data_AF-A0A831LHM4-F1
#
_entry.id   AF-A0A831LHM4-F1
#
_cell.length_a   1.000
_cell.length_b   1.000
_cell.length_c   1.000
_cell.angle_alpha   90.00
_cell.angle_beta   90.00
_cell.angle_gamma   90.00
#
_symmetry.space_group_name_H-M   'P 1'
#
loop_
_entity.id
_entity.type
_entity.pdbx_description
1 polymer ?
#
loop_
_entity_poly.entity_id
_entity_poly.type
_entity_poly.pdbx_seq_one_letter_code
_entity_poly.pdbx_strand_id
1 'polypeptide(L)'
;MASELCFACTDQSFAKPVTVVKCTICNKEVSWRETVAHYFGHGKRSGNDVVCLICNTKVKSQEYRRHVRRHFVSRRGTSYVCGVCGRGFITLRSLMVHIMKTHE
;
A
#
# COMPACT_ATOMS: atom_id res chain seq x y z
N MET A 1 12.48 -10.67 -11.40
CA MET A 1 12.67 -10.20 -10.01
C MET A 1 11.35 -9.62 -9.55
N ALA A 2 10.55 -10.45 -8.88
CA ALA A 2 9.14 -10.21 -8.60
C ALA A 2 9.00 -9.36 -7.33
N SER A 3 8.61 -8.09 -7.48
CA SER A 3 8.19 -7.24 -6.38
C SER A 3 6.78 -7.64 -5.95
N GLU A 4 6.68 -8.76 -5.26
CA GLU A 4 5.44 -9.29 -4.69
C GLU A 4 5.43 -9.07 -3.18
N LEU A 5 5.11 -7.84 -2.76
CA LEU A 5 4.50 -7.68 -1.44
C LEU A 5 3.00 -7.93 -1.60
N CYS A 6 2.65 -9.21 -1.81
CA CYS A 6 1.28 -9.70 -1.89
C CYS A 6 0.77 -9.91 -0.45
N PHE A 7 0.25 -8.86 0.18
CA PHE A 7 -0.38 -8.96 1.51
C PHE A 7 -1.81 -9.52 1.47
N ALA A 8 -2.33 -9.90 0.31
CA ALA A 8 -3.74 -10.27 0.17
C ALA A 8 -3.94 -11.28 -0.93
N CYS A 9 -3.55 -12.54 -0.70
CA CYS A 9 -4.14 -13.74 -1.32
C CYS A 9 -3.60 -15.00 -0.62
N THR A 10 -3.74 -15.12 0.70
CA THR A 10 -3.86 -16.47 1.27
C THR A 10 -5.30 -16.89 1.04
N ASP A 11 -5.49 -17.76 0.05
CA ASP A 11 -6.69 -18.53 -0.23
C ASP A 11 -7.40 -18.91 1.08
N GLN A 12 -8.48 -18.22 1.43
CA GLN A 12 -9.38 -18.63 2.51
C GLN A 12 -10.69 -17.85 2.41
N SER A 13 -11.75 -18.62 2.19
CA SER A 13 -13.13 -18.25 1.89
C SER A 13 -13.88 -17.49 3.00
N PHE A 14 -13.20 -16.76 3.88
CA PHE A 14 -13.82 -15.90 4.89
C PHE A 14 -12.94 -14.66 5.11
N ALA A 15 -13.34 -13.54 4.48
CA ALA A 15 -12.68 -12.25 4.64
C ALA A 15 -12.89 -11.71 6.06
N LYS A 16 -12.08 -12.17 7.03
CA LYS A 16 -11.93 -11.46 8.30
C LYS A 16 -11.27 -10.11 7.98
N PRO A 17 -11.89 -8.97 8.34
CA PRO A 17 -11.27 -7.68 8.11
C PRO A 17 -9.96 -7.62 8.92
N VAL A 18 -8.84 -7.49 8.22
CA VAL A 18 -7.53 -7.28 8.83
C VAL A 18 -7.56 -5.90 9.50
N THR A 19 -7.57 -5.87 10.83
CA THR A 19 -7.60 -4.64 11.63
C THR A 19 -6.20 -4.08 11.89
N VAL A 20 -5.17 -4.92 11.78
CA VAL A 20 -3.77 -4.53 11.98
C VAL A 20 -2.90 -5.13 10.88
N VAL A 21 -1.99 -4.33 10.34
CA VAL A 21 -1.02 -4.72 9.31
C VAL A 21 0.36 -4.74 9.96
N LYS A 22 1.09 -5.84 9.79
CA LYS A 22 2.47 -5.95 10.24
C LYS A 22 3.41 -5.37 9.19
N CYS A 23 4.21 -4.37 9.56
CA CYS A 23 5.15 -3.71 8.66
C CYS A 23 6.33 -4.63 8.33
N THR A 24 6.65 -4.82 7.04
CA THR A 24 7.82 -5.61 6.62
C THR A 24 9.16 -4.89 6.78
N ILE A 25 9.15 -3.58 7.03
CA ILE A 25 10.37 -2.76 7.14
C ILE A 25 10.84 -2.67 8.60
N CYS A 26 9.92 -2.42 9.53
CA CYS A 26 10.24 -2.23 10.96
C CYS A 26 9.57 -3.24 11.89
N ASN A 27 8.84 -4.21 11.34
CA ASN A 27 8.15 -5.27 12.08
C ASN A 27 7.07 -4.81 13.07
N LYS A 28 6.71 -3.52 13.08
CA LYS A 28 5.63 -2.97 13.91
C LYS A 28 4.26 -3.33 13.37
N GLU A 29 3.32 -3.57 14.28
CA GLU A 29 1.91 -3.68 13.95
C GLU A 29 1.30 -2.29 13.90
N VAL A 30 0.67 -1.96 12.78
CA VAL A 30 0.00 -0.68 12.56
C VAL A 30 -1.47 -0.90 12.25
N SER A 31 -2.32 0.01 12.74
CA SER A 31 -3.73 0.00 12.38
C SER A 31 -3.89 0.08 10.87
N TRP A 32 -4.83 -0.69 10.33
CA TRP A 32 -5.11 -0.71 8.90
C TRP A 32 -5.29 0.69 8.30
N ARG A 33 -5.97 1.59 9.02
CA ARG A 33 -6.23 2.98 8.59
C ARG A 33 -4.98 3.84 8.46
N GLU A 34 -3.92 3.50 9.21
CA GLU A 34 -2.69 4.29 9.27
C GLU A 34 -1.56 3.66 8.47
N THR A 35 -1.82 2.51 7.82
CA THR A 35 -0.80 1.74 7.10
C THR A 35 -0.09 2.59 6.05
N VAL A 36 -0.83 3.34 5.21
CA VAL A 36 -0.20 4.15 4.15
C VAL A 36 0.68 5.24 4.75
N ALA A 37 0.18 5.95 5.76
CA ALA A 37 0.92 6.99 6.46
C ALA A 37 2.19 6.44 7.14
N HIS A 38 2.08 5.26 7.76
CA HIS A 38 3.22 4.57 8.35
C HIS A 38 4.30 4.25 7.30
N TYR A 39 3.90 3.65 6.17
CA TYR A 39 4.84 3.28 5.12
C TYR A 39 5.45 4.47 4.38
N PHE A 40 4.75 5.61 4.35
CA PHE A 40 5.31 6.87 3.90
C PHE A 40 6.43 7.37 4.83
N GLY A 41 6.35 7.12 6.14
CA GLY A 41 7.41 7.47 7.09
C GLY A 41 8.73 6.73 6.88
N HIS A 42 8.71 5.57 6.20
CA HIS A 42 9.92 4.80 5.90
C HIS A 42 10.75 5.36 4.74
N GLY A 43 10.27 6.37 4.02
CA GLY A 43 11.01 6.96 2.91
C GLY A 43 12.36 7.55 3.34
N LYS A 44 13.45 7.11 2.71
CA LYS A 44 14.78 7.66 2.99
C LYS A 44 15.05 8.86 2.08
N ARG A 45 15.23 10.05 2.66
CA ARG A 45 15.54 11.27 1.91
C ARG A 45 16.91 11.16 1.22
N SER A 46 16.97 11.55 -0.05
CA SER A 46 18.18 11.58 -0.86
C SER A 46 18.15 12.83 -1.76
N GLY A 47 18.57 13.97 -1.23
CA GLY A 47 18.50 15.26 -1.94
C GLY A 47 17.05 15.66 -2.21
N ASN A 48 16.72 15.92 -3.49
CA ASN A 48 15.36 16.27 -3.92
C ASN A 48 14.43 15.04 -4.10
N ASP A 49 14.98 13.83 -3.93
CA ASP A 49 14.26 12.57 -4.06
C ASP A 49 14.10 11.86 -2.71
N VAL A 50 13.25 10.85 -2.71
CA VAL A 50 13.01 9.92 -1.61
C VAL A 50 13.16 8.50 -2.15
N VAL A 51 13.96 7.69 -1.47
CA VAL A 51 14.11 6.27 -1.77
C VAL A 51 13.02 5.52 -1.00
N CYS A 52 12.16 4.83 -1.76
CA CYS A 52 11.11 4.01 -1.19
C CYS A 52 11.69 2.71 -0.66
N LEU A 53 11.60 2.44 0.64
CA LEU A 53 12.12 1.20 1.24
C LEU A 53 11.24 -0.05 0.95
N ILE A 54 10.07 0.12 0.33
CA ILE A 54 9.20 -1.00 -0.08
C ILE A 54 9.75 -1.68 -1.34
N CYS A 55 10.16 -0.90 -2.34
CA CYS A 55 10.62 -1.39 -3.64
C CYS A 55 12.02 -0.88 -4.04
N ASN A 56 12.72 -0.27 -3.08
CA ASN A 56 14.05 0.33 -3.22
C ASN A 56 14.21 1.30 -4.40
N THR A 57 13.12 1.95 -4.84
CA THR A 57 13.12 2.86 -6.00
C THR A 57 13.25 4.31 -5.56
N LYS A 58 14.07 5.10 -6.26
CA LYS A 58 14.18 6.54 -6.05
C LYS A 58 13.03 7.28 -6.76
N VAL A 59 12.32 8.12 -6.01
CA VAL A 59 11.13 8.84 -6.47
C VAL A 59 11.24 10.30 -6.06
N LYS A 60 10.82 11.24 -6.91
CA LYS A 60 10.75 12.66 -6.53
C LYS A 60 9.93 12.85 -5.25
N SER A 61 10.39 13.70 -4.33
CA SER A 61 9.73 13.88 -3.02
C SER A 61 8.24 14.22 -3.12
N GLN A 62 7.86 15.05 -4.10
CA GLN A 62 6.45 15.42 -4.37
C GLN A 62 5.58 14.24 -4.83
N GLU A 63 6.18 13.26 -5.52
CA GLU A 63 5.48 12.08 -6.04
C GLU A 63 5.49 10.91 -5.07
N TYR A 64 6.30 10.98 -4.01
CA TYR A 64 6.55 9.86 -3.11
C TYR A 64 5.27 9.37 -2.41
N ARG A 65 4.40 10.28 -1.95
CA ARG A 65 3.11 9.91 -1.31
C ARG A 65 2.20 9.14 -2.26
N ARG A 66 2.14 9.55 -3.53
CA ARG A 66 1.37 8.86 -4.57
C ARG A 66 2.00 7.50 -4.92
N HIS A 67 3.33 7.43 -4.95
CA HIS A 67 4.06 6.19 -5.17
C HIS A 67 3.77 5.16 -4.06
N VAL A 68 3.82 5.56 -2.79
CA VAL A 68 3.53 4.69 -1.63
C VAL A 68 2.11 4.12 -1.71
N ARG A 69 1.10 4.95 -2.01
CA ARG A 69 -0.29 4.49 -2.19
C ARG A 69 -0.44 3.38 -3.22
N ARG A 70 0.35 3.42 -4.28
CA ARG A 70 0.29 2.43 -5.36
C ARG A 70 0.79 1.04 -4.95
N HIS A 71 1.60 0.92 -3.89
CA HIS A 71 1.98 -0.37 -3.32
C HIS A 71 0.81 -1.11 -2.67
N PHE A 72 -0.23 -0.37 -2.27
CA PHE A 72 -1.44 -0.94 -1.67
C PHE A 72 -2.56 -1.15 -2.68
N VAL A 73 -2.25 -1.06 -3.97
CA VAL A 73 -3.17 -1.38 -5.06
C VAL A 73 -2.83 -2.77 -5.57
N SER A 74 -3.81 -3.68 -5.51
CA SER A 74 -3.72 -4.99 -6.15
C SER A 74 -4.66 -5.05 -7.34
N ARG A 75 -4.32 -5.80 -8.39
CA ARG A 75 -5.19 -6.03 -9.54
C ARG A 75 -5.65 -7.48 -9.52
N ARG A 76 -6.96 -7.69 -9.54
CA ARG A 76 -7.58 -9.03 -9.57
C ARG A 76 -8.51 -9.12 -10.78
N GLY A 77 -8.00 -9.72 -11.85
CA GLY A 77 -8.69 -9.79 -13.14
C GLY A 77 -8.95 -8.41 -13.74
N THR A 78 -10.22 -8.10 -14.00
CA THR A 78 -10.69 -6.80 -14.51
C THR A 78 -10.93 -5.77 -13.39
N SER A 79 -10.81 -6.16 -12.12
CA SER A 79 -11.03 -5.30 -10.96
C SER A 79 -9.73 -4.91 -10.26
N TYR A 80 -9.79 -3.82 -9.51
CA TYR A 80 -8.73 -3.32 -8.64
C TYR A 80 -9.14 -3.58 -7.19
N VAL A 81 -8.25 -4.16 -6.41
CA VAL A 81 -8.51 -4.52 -5.01
C VAL A 81 -7.61 -3.69 -4.11
N CYS A 82 -8.17 -3.18 -3.02
CA CYS A 82 -7.40 -2.52 -1.99
C CYS A 82 -6.56 -3.58 -1.25
N GLY A 83 -5.23 -3.45 -1.32
CA GLY A 83 -4.31 -4.30 -0.57
C GLY A 83 -4.35 -4.06 0.94
N VAL A 84 -5.04 -3.01 1.42
CA VAL A 84 -5.23 -2.72 2.85
C VAL A 84 -6.47 -3.43 3.41
N CYS A 85 -7.64 -3.27 2.78
CA CYS A 85 -8.92 -3.76 3.31
C CYS A 85 -9.62 -4.81 2.44
N GLY A 86 -9.05 -5.18 1.30
CA GLY A 86 -9.61 -6.19 0.38
C GLY A 86 -10.81 -5.73 -0.45
N ARG A 87 -11.27 -4.47 -0.35
CA ARG A 87 -12.39 -3.97 -1.17
C ARG A 87 -12.03 -3.93 -2.65
N GLY A 88 -12.94 -4.43 -3.48
CA GLY A 88 -12.86 -4.38 -4.94
C GLY A 88 -13.45 -3.10 -5.53
N PHE A 89 -12.87 -2.65 -6.64
CA PHE A 89 -13.19 -1.44 -7.37
C PHE A 89 -13.09 -1.69 -8.87
N ILE A 90 -13.97 -1.07 -9.66
CA ILE A 90 -13.97 -1.25 -11.13
C ILE A 90 -12.82 -0.47 -11.79
N THR A 91 -12.39 0.64 -11.18
CA THR A 91 -11.31 1.49 -11.75
C THR A 91 -10.21 1.79 -10.76
N LEU A 92 -8.98 1.93 -11.27
CA LEU A 92 -7.81 2.33 -10.47
C LEU A 92 -8.05 3.67 -9.78
N ARG A 93 -8.69 4.63 -10.47
CA ARG A 93 -9.00 5.95 -9.90
C ARG A 93 -9.90 5.84 -8.67
N SER A 94 -10.96 5.03 -8.75
CA SER A 94 -11.86 4.82 -7.61
C SER A 94 -11.16 4.20 -6.40
N LEU A 95 -10.24 3.25 -6.63
CA LEU A 95 -9.44 2.68 -5.56
C LEU A 95 -8.45 3.70 -4.96
N MET A 96 -7.79 4.51 -5.79
CA MET A 96 -6.87 5.54 -5.31
C MET A 96 -7.57 6.58 -4.43
N VAL A 97 -8.80 6.99 -4.80
CA VAL A 97 -9.62 7.90 -3.98
C VAL A 97 -10.02 7.22 -2.68
N HIS A 98 -10.41 5.94 -2.72
CA HIS A 98 -10.70 5.17 -1.51
C HIS A 98 -9.51 5.15 -0.55
N ILE A 99 -8.32 4.86 -1.05
CA ILE A 99 -7.09 4.84 -0.24
C ILE A 99 -6.84 6.22 0.39
N MET A 100 -6.98 7.29 -0.38
CA MET A 100 -6.78 8.66 0.10
C MET A 100 -7.80 9.12 1.15
N LYS A 101 -9.04 8.60 1.12
CA LYS A 101 -10.10 9.02 2.05
C LYS A 101 -10.25 8.12 3.26
N THR A 102 -9.75 6.89 3.18
CA THR A 102 -10.03 5.84 4.18
C THR A 102 -8.78 5.34 4.89
N HIS A 103 -7.62 5.43 4.24
CA HIS A 103 -6.34 4.88 4.72
C HIS A 103 -5.22 5.93 4.74
N GLU A 104 -5.56 7.22 4.75
CA GLU A 104 -4.61 8.34 4.75
C GLU A 104 -4.80 9.22 5.98
#